data_AF-A0A6L7SZ55-F1
#
_entry.id   AF-A0A6L7SZ55-F1
#
_cell.length_a   1.000
_cell.length_b   1.000
_cell.length_c   1.000
_cell.angle_alpha   90.00
_cell.angle_beta   90.00
_cell.angle_gamma   90.00
#
_symmetry.space_group_name_H-M   'P 1'
#
loop_
_entity.id
_entity.type
_entity.pdbx_description
1 polymer ?
#
loop_
_entity_poly.entity_id
_entity_poly.type
_entity_poly.pdbx_seq_one_letter_code
_entity_poly.pdbx_strand_id
1 'polypeptide(L)'
;MAFESVDALQRTLAETVFQYAADRKKAAGRALGTLVEIITFYTLHTWNLRDHVVIERSVPEFANPEILHNVEFSLHPIQARHEVEISPLSLPLTAAKIKRHLPFLHETTVKSTQALSRDAVKRNATILVESETGPVIANVDTLSDSNCRLIVCELSTDPFAIFECKRVGVEEGMRKGPQTIEKAKQGAYVARSVSSLQKVRLRNGQFQGVMEQPDGSFRTGLYDEVLREVIDSSSAVELAGFILTVGVVSNHGNWFTSDNRNKELRVLAQSYDWLLFLTDAGLSQFIDRLLLNPTPELEPAREAFLASYPRSSGTNRFTKVRMAVDADEALRSVLHGARSRG
;
A
#
# COMPACT_ATOMS: atom_id res chain seq x y z
N MET A 1 21.84 -18.25 1.58
CA MET A 1 21.13 -19.10 0.60
C MET A 1 19.68 -18.65 0.61
N ALA A 2 19.12 -18.23 -0.52
CA ALA A 2 17.72 -17.80 -0.55
C ALA A 2 16.81 -19.02 -0.33
N PHE A 3 15.79 -18.86 0.52
CA PHE A 3 14.80 -19.91 0.77
C PHE A 3 14.01 -20.18 -0.51
N GLU A 4 13.82 -21.47 -0.83
CA GLU A 4 13.10 -21.93 -2.02
C GLU A 4 11.60 -21.57 -2.00
N SER A 5 11.02 -21.31 -0.82
CA SER A 5 9.62 -20.89 -0.68
C SER A 5 9.40 -19.97 0.51
N VAL A 6 8.35 -19.14 0.42
CA VAL A 6 7.92 -18.26 1.51
C VAL A 6 7.36 -19.05 2.71
N ASP A 7 6.94 -20.30 2.52
CA ASP A 7 6.53 -21.18 3.63
C ASP A 7 7.73 -21.63 4.48
N ALA A 8 8.83 -22.02 3.82
CA ALA A 8 10.07 -22.32 4.52
C ALA A 8 10.56 -21.09 5.28
N LEU A 9 10.44 -19.91 4.67
CA LEU A 9 10.76 -18.64 5.29
C LEU A 9 9.87 -18.32 6.50
N GLN A 10 8.55 -18.55 6.41
CA GLN A 10 7.63 -18.35 7.54
C GLN A 10 7.99 -19.27 8.70
N ARG A 11 8.31 -20.53 8.42
CA ARG A 11 8.76 -21.49 9.44
C ARG A 11 10.06 -21.02 10.09
N THR A 12 11.04 -20.63 9.29
CA THR A 12 12.30 -20.08 9.82
C THR A 12 12.05 -18.86 10.68
N LEU A 13 11.25 -17.88 10.24
CA LEU A 13 10.92 -16.70 11.05
C LEU A 13 10.21 -17.09 12.35
N ALA A 14 9.28 -18.05 12.32
CA ALA A 14 8.61 -18.54 13.51
C ALA A 14 9.59 -19.18 14.51
N GLU A 15 10.59 -19.89 13.99
CA GLU A 15 11.61 -20.61 14.75
C GLU A 15 12.78 -19.74 15.20
N THR A 16 13.13 -18.66 14.50
CA THR A 16 14.33 -17.85 14.79
C THR A 16 14.01 -16.47 15.35
N VAL A 17 12.94 -15.84 14.87
CA VAL A 17 12.57 -14.46 15.25
C VAL A 17 11.44 -14.45 16.29
N PHE A 18 10.39 -15.25 16.07
CA PHE A 18 9.16 -15.19 16.87
C PHE A 18 9.06 -16.25 17.97
N GLN A 19 10.16 -16.83 18.44
CA GLN A 19 10.18 -17.89 19.47
C GLN A 19 9.41 -17.52 20.75
N TYR A 20 9.38 -16.23 21.08
CA TYR A 20 8.73 -15.69 22.29
C TYR A 20 7.20 -15.58 22.17
N ALA A 21 6.64 -15.63 20.95
CA ALA A 21 5.22 -15.46 20.70
C ALA A 21 4.43 -16.74 21.05
N ALA A 22 3.23 -16.57 21.61
CA ALA A 22 2.34 -17.69 21.92
C ALA A 22 1.88 -18.45 20.67
N ASP A 23 1.62 -17.72 19.58
CA ASP A 23 1.34 -18.26 18.25
C ASP A 23 2.40 -17.74 17.26
N ARG A 24 3.53 -18.47 17.23
CA ARG A 24 4.72 -18.12 16.44
C ARG A 24 4.41 -18.05 14.94
N LYS A 25 3.61 -19.00 14.45
CA LYS A 25 3.24 -19.09 13.03
C LYS A 25 2.38 -17.91 12.60
N LYS A 26 1.40 -17.52 13.40
CA LYS A 26 0.56 -16.34 13.15
C LYS A 26 1.35 -15.05 13.24
N ALA A 27 2.30 -14.94 14.16
CA ALA A 27 3.20 -13.79 14.28
C ALA A 27 4.09 -13.65 13.03
N ALA A 28 4.76 -14.72 12.62
CA ALA A 28 5.55 -14.77 11.38
C ALA A 28 4.69 -14.45 10.15
N GLY A 29 3.48 -15.02 10.07
CA GLY A 29 2.52 -14.72 9.03
C GLY A 29 2.21 -13.22 8.98
N ARG A 30 1.77 -12.60 10.08
CA ARG A 30 1.48 -11.16 10.15
C ARG A 30 2.67 -10.31 9.69
N ALA A 31 3.88 -10.65 10.11
CA ALA A 31 5.09 -9.96 9.69
C ALA A 31 5.33 -10.00 8.18
N LEU A 32 5.11 -11.15 7.55
CA LEU A 32 5.21 -11.26 6.08
C LEU A 32 4.25 -10.30 5.37
N GLY A 33 3.05 -10.08 5.90
CA GLY A 33 2.15 -9.07 5.31
C GLY A 33 2.62 -7.65 5.46
N THR A 34 3.10 -7.32 6.65
CA THR A 34 3.71 -6.01 6.89
C THR A 34 4.85 -5.77 5.91
N LEU A 35 5.66 -6.78 5.61
CA LEU A 35 6.74 -6.67 4.62
C LEU A 35 6.20 -6.45 3.19
N VAL A 36 5.12 -7.12 2.79
CA VAL A 36 4.44 -6.87 1.49
C VAL A 36 3.90 -5.44 1.41
N GLU A 37 3.29 -4.94 2.49
CA GLU A 37 2.79 -3.56 2.57
C GLU A 37 3.95 -2.54 2.47
N ILE A 38 5.08 -2.81 3.15
CA ILE A 38 6.29 -1.98 3.10
C ILE A 38 6.88 -1.95 1.70
N ILE A 39 7.08 -3.12 1.07
CA ILE A 39 7.59 -3.21 -0.30
C ILE A 39 6.67 -2.44 -1.26
N THR A 40 5.35 -2.58 -1.11
CA THR A 40 4.37 -1.82 -1.91
C THR A 40 4.53 -0.32 -1.73
N PHE A 41 4.61 0.16 -0.49
CA PHE A 41 4.78 1.59 -0.20
C PHE A 41 6.07 2.17 -0.82
N TYR A 42 7.21 1.49 -0.69
CA TYR A 42 8.46 1.96 -1.31
C TYR A 42 8.51 1.77 -2.82
N THR A 43 7.72 0.84 -3.37
CA THR A 43 7.51 0.74 -4.82
C THR A 43 6.76 1.98 -5.32
N LEU A 44 5.67 2.37 -4.65
CA LEU A 44 4.95 3.61 -4.95
C LEU A 44 5.84 4.84 -4.80
N HIS A 45 6.70 4.88 -3.78
CA HIS A 45 7.70 5.93 -3.63
C HIS A 45 8.66 5.99 -4.83
N THR A 46 9.22 4.85 -5.23
CA THR A 46 10.13 4.73 -6.39
C THR A 46 9.46 5.15 -7.70
N TRP A 47 8.16 4.95 -7.83
CA TRP A 47 7.36 5.40 -8.97
C TRP A 47 6.99 6.89 -8.91
N ASN A 48 7.51 7.63 -7.93
CA ASN A 48 7.19 9.04 -7.69
C ASN A 48 5.71 9.27 -7.35
N LEU A 49 5.06 8.28 -6.73
CA LEU A 49 3.64 8.33 -6.35
C LEU A 49 3.43 8.57 -4.85
N ARG A 50 4.50 8.68 -4.03
CA ARG A 50 4.41 8.91 -2.57
C ARG A 50 3.43 10.02 -2.20
N ASP A 51 3.51 11.14 -2.90
CA ASP A 51 2.75 12.35 -2.57
C ASP A 51 1.28 12.28 -3.00
N HIS A 52 0.88 11.24 -3.74
CA HIS A 52 -0.50 10.93 -4.10
C HIS A 52 -1.18 10.00 -3.09
N VAL A 53 -0.41 9.35 -2.21
CA VAL A 53 -0.88 8.23 -1.39
C VAL A 53 -1.64 8.70 -0.15
N VAL A 54 -2.81 8.13 0.07
CA VAL A 54 -3.49 8.08 1.36
C VAL A 54 -3.57 6.62 1.81
N ILE A 55 -3.12 6.35 3.04
CA ILE A 55 -3.01 5.00 3.61
C ILE A 55 -4.24 4.69 4.46
N GLU A 56 -4.78 3.48 4.32
CA GLU A 56 -5.95 3.00 5.10
C GLU A 56 -7.17 3.94 4.95
N ARG A 57 -7.49 4.33 3.70
CA ARG A 57 -8.63 5.21 3.38
C ARG A 57 -9.86 4.39 3.00
N SER A 58 -11.03 4.86 3.39
CA SER A 58 -12.32 4.36 2.90
C SER A 58 -12.61 4.91 1.49
N VAL A 59 -12.88 4.03 0.53
CA VAL A 59 -13.24 4.37 -0.86
C VAL A 59 -14.67 3.88 -1.11
N PRO A 60 -15.56 4.73 -1.65
CA PRO A 60 -16.94 4.33 -1.95
C PRO A 60 -17.03 3.40 -3.17
N GLU A 61 -18.11 2.64 -3.26
CA GLU A 61 -18.48 2.00 -4.53
C GLU A 61 -18.88 3.06 -5.57
N PHE A 62 -18.62 2.75 -6.85
CA PHE A 62 -18.98 3.63 -7.94
C PHE A 62 -20.50 3.91 -7.92
N ALA A 63 -20.85 5.20 -7.95
CA ALA A 63 -22.22 5.69 -7.87
C ALA A 63 -23.01 5.26 -6.60
N ASN A 64 -22.34 4.77 -5.56
CA ASN A 64 -22.97 4.43 -4.28
C ASN A 64 -22.08 4.84 -3.07
N PRO A 65 -22.16 6.11 -2.65
CA PRO A 65 -21.29 6.67 -1.62
C PRO A 65 -21.53 6.11 -0.21
N GLU A 66 -22.64 5.41 0.03
CA GLU A 66 -22.97 4.84 1.33
C GLU A 66 -22.20 3.53 1.61
N ILE A 67 -21.73 2.84 0.56
CA ILE A 67 -20.98 1.59 0.70
C ILE A 67 -19.49 1.88 0.60
N LEU A 68 -18.80 1.84 1.75
CA LEU A 68 -17.40 2.19 1.88
C LEU A 68 -16.49 0.97 2.09
N HIS A 69 -15.34 0.98 1.42
CA HIS A 69 -14.32 -0.07 1.51
C HIS A 69 -12.99 0.50 1.99
N ASN A 70 -12.43 -0.04 3.07
CA ASN A 70 -11.09 0.36 3.52
C ASN A 70 -10.04 -0.30 2.65
N VAL A 71 -9.26 0.52 1.94
CA VAL A 71 -8.16 0.06 1.07
C VAL A 71 -6.80 0.36 1.68
N GLU A 72 -5.81 -0.49 1.39
CA GLU A 72 -4.45 -0.33 1.92
C GLU A 72 -3.80 0.98 1.48
N PHE A 73 -3.85 1.29 0.18
CA PHE A 73 -3.43 2.55 -0.38
C PHE A 73 -4.42 3.03 -1.44
N SER A 74 -4.74 4.32 -1.39
CA SER A 74 -5.49 5.03 -2.44
C SER A 74 -4.62 6.17 -2.97
N LEU A 75 -4.58 6.35 -4.28
CA LEU A 75 -3.77 7.38 -4.93
C LEU A 75 -4.70 8.42 -5.55
N HIS A 76 -4.46 9.67 -5.21
CA HIS A 76 -5.34 10.79 -5.56
C HIS A 76 -4.60 11.82 -6.42
N PRO A 77 -5.26 12.48 -7.37
CA PRO A 77 -4.68 13.63 -8.07
C PRO A 77 -4.24 14.71 -7.07
N ILE A 78 -3.05 15.28 -7.27
CA ILE A 78 -2.57 16.42 -6.49
C ILE A 78 -3.12 17.69 -7.12
N GLN A 79 -3.94 18.44 -6.37
CA GLN A 79 -4.47 19.74 -6.77
C GLN A 79 -3.46 20.86 -6.53
N ALA A 80 -2.75 20.78 -5.40
CA ALA A 80 -1.68 21.71 -5.05
C ALA A 80 -0.60 21.01 -4.22
N ARG A 81 0.64 21.45 -4.40
CA ARG A 81 1.82 20.94 -3.69
C ARG A 81 2.60 22.09 -3.08
N HIS A 82 2.90 21.98 -1.80
CA HIS A 82 3.60 22.98 -1.00
C HIS A 82 4.83 22.35 -0.35
N GLU A 83 5.94 23.08 -0.36
CA GLU A 83 7.12 22.71 0.41
C GLU A 83 7.19 23.58 1.66
N VAL A 84 7.29 22.95 2.83
CA VAL A 84 7.29 23.66 4.11
C VAL A 84 8.56 23.31 4.85
N GLU A 85 9.33 24.34 5.19
CA GLU A 85 10.47 24.21 6.09
C GLU A 85 10.10 24.65 7.50
N ILE A 86 10.38 23.80 8.48
CA ILE A 86 10.12 24.07 9.89
C ILE A 86 11.46 24.19 10.61
N SER A 87 11.78 25.42 11.01
CA SER A 87 12.98 25.78 11.78
C SER A 87 12.64 26.90 12.78
N PRO A 88 13.01 26.79 14.07
CA PRO A 88 13.64 25.62 14.69
C PRO A 88 12.66 24.44 14.83
N LEU A 89 13.14 23.22 14.61
CA LEU A 89 12.36 22.01 14.78
C LEU A 89 12.02 21.78 16.26
N SER A 90 10.74 21.62 16.57
CA SER A 90 10.25 21.28 17.90
C SER A 90 9.40 20.01 17.86
N LEU A 91 9.88 18.93 18.49
CA LEU A 91 9.20 17.64 18.53
C LEU A 91 8.23 17.48 19.72
N PRO A 92 7.13 16.71 19.57
CA PRO A 92 6.69 16.08 18.33
C PRO A 92 6.19 17.11 17.31
N LEU A 93 6.32 16.79 16.03
CA LEU A 93 5.78 17.61 14.95
C LEU A 93 4.33 17.20 14.68
N THR A 94 3.40 17.96 15.22
CA THR A 94 1.95 17.72 15.11
C THR A 94 1.32 18.49 13.98
N ALA A 95 0.14 18.08 13.50
CA ALA A 95 -0.61 18.81 12.50
C ALA A 95 -0.86 20.28 12.90
N ALA A 96 -1.10 20.55 14.19
CA ALA A 96 -1.27 21.90 14.71
C ALA A 96 0.00 22.76 14.61
N LYS A 97 1.21 22.17 14.71
CA LYS A 97 2.48 22.88 14.47
C LYS A 97 2.68 23.14 12.98
N ILE A 98 2.41 22.15 12.14
CA ILE A 98 2.51 22.26 10.67
C ILE A 98 1.57 23.35 10.13
N LYS A 99 0.32 23.38 10.63
CA LYS A 99 -0.71 24.37 10.29
C LYS A 99 -0.22 25.82 10.35
N ARG A 100 0.64 26.16 11.32
CA ARG A 100 1.17 27.53 11.51
C ARG A 100 2.00 28.04 10.34
N HIS A 101 2.46 27.14 9.48
CA HIS A 101 3.24 27.44 8.29
C HIS A 101 2.42 27.31 7.00
N LEU A 102 1.11 27.08 7.11
CA LEU A 102 0.20 26.85 5.99
C LEU A 102 -0.96 27.86 6.04
N PRO A 103 -0.82 29.04 5.41
CA PRO A 103 -1.84 30.09 5.46
C PRO A 103 -3.22 29.63 5.02
N PHE A 104 -3.30 28.77 4.01
CA PHE A 104 -4.56 28.24 3.48
C PHE A 104 -5.31 27.34 4.47
N LEU A 105 -4.66 26.88 5.55
CA LEU A 105 -5.29 26.08 6.60
C LEU A 105 -5.64 26.90 7.84
N HIS A 106 -5.34 28.20 7.93
CA HIS A 106 -5.45 28.96 9.18
C HIS A 106 -6.84 28.88 9.85
N GLU A 107 -7.91 28.92 9.07
CA GLU A 107 -9.29 28.84 9.56
C GLU A 107 -9.81 27.39 9.67
N THR A 108 -9.03 26.41 9.23
CA THR A 108 -9.43 25.00 9.20
C THR A 108 -9.07 24.26 10.48
N THR A 109 -9.98 23.42 10.98
CA THR A 109 -9.67 22.50 12.08
C THR A 109 -8.84 21.33 11.55
N VAL A 110 -7.63 21.15 12.08
CA VAL A 110 -6.75 20.04 11.72
C VAL A 110 -7.00 18.81 12.59
N LYS A 111 -6.75 17.61 12.03
CA LYS A 111 -6.82 16.35 12.77
C LYS A 111 -5.75 16.33 13.89
N SER A 112 -6.05 15.61 14.97
CA SER A 112 -5.08 15.36 16.04
C SER A 112 -4.10 14.26 15.64
N THR A 113 -3.22 14.57 14.69
CA THR A 113 -2.22 13.66 14.13
C THR A 113 -0.81 14.20 14.32
N GLN A 114 0.16 13.29 14.28
CA GLN A 114 1.57 13.58 14.46
C GLN A 114 2.35 13.05 13.26
N ALA A 115 3.04 13.95 12.55
CA ALA A 115 3.87 13.62 11.40
C ALA A 115 5.23 13.04 11.82
N LEU A 116 5.79 13.51 12.95
CA LEU A 116 7.08 13.04 13.48
C LEU A 116 7.07 13.03 15.02
N SER A 117 7.45 11.90 15.63
CA SER A 117 7.55 11.75 17.08
C SER A 117 8.84 12.30 17.67
N ARG A 118 8.90 12.39 19.00
CA ARG A 118 10.15 12.65 19.74
C ARG A 118 11.17 11.53 19.59
N ASP A 119 10.69 10.31 19.37
CA ASP A 119 11.52 9.11 19.18
C ASP A 119 11.87 8.87 17.70
N ALA A 120 11.89 9.91 16.87
CA ALA A 120 12.19 9.84 15.43
C ALA A 120 11.37 8.79 14.66
N VAL A 121 10.08 8.65 14.97
CA VAL A 121 9.12 7.84 14.20
C VAL A 121 8.23 8.76 13.40
N LYS A 122 8.31 8.67 12.08
CA LYS A 122 7.46 9.42 11.16
C LYS A 122 6.16 8.68 10.87
N ARG A 123 5.12 9.44 10.52
CA ARG A 123 3.89 8.92 9.93
C ARG A 123 3.88 9.25 8.44
N ASN A 124 3.83 8.21 7.61
CA ASN A 124 3.70 8.36 6.16
C ASN A 124 2.28 8.86 5.82
N ALA A 125 2.17 9.73 4.81
CA ALA A 125 0.90 10.32 4.38
C ALA A 125 0.07 10.87 5.55
N THR A 126 0.66 11.76 6.35
CA THR A 126 -0.02 12.30 7.54
C THR A 126 -1.18 13.19 7.10
N ILE A 127 -2.41 12.72 7.28
CA ILE A 127 -3.60 13.54 7.02
C ILE A 127 -3.66 14.68 8.05
N LEU A 128 -3.58 15.92 7.55
CA LEU A 128 -3.73 17.15 8.32
C LEU A 128 -5.20 17.55 8.41
N VAL A 129 -5.93 17.44 7.29
CA VAL A 129 -7.33 17.88 7.13
C VAL A 129 -8.08 16.88 6.25
N GLU A 130 -9.37 16.69 6.55
CA GLU A 130 -10.34 16.11 5.62
C GLU A 130 -11.32 17.22 5.24
N SER A 131 -11.50 17.48 3.95
CA SER A 131 -12.43 18.50 3.45
C SER A 131 -13.30 17.93 2.32
N GLU A 132 -14.27 18.71 1.86
CA GLU A 132 -15.15 18.32 0.74
C GLU A 132 -14.38 18.17 -0.58
N THR A 133 -13.30 18.94 -0.77
CA THR A 133 -12.46 18.88 -1.97
C THR A 133 -11.41 17.77 -1.92
N GLY A 134 -11.24 17.15 -0.75
CA GLY A 134 -10.37 16.00 -0.51
C GLY A 134 -9.43 16.17 0.68
N PRO A 135 -8.52 15.21 0.91
CA PRO A 135 -7.61 15.23 2.04
C PRO A 135 -6.38 16.10 1.78
N VAL A 136 -5.89 16.77 2.83
CA VAL A 136 -4.58 17.43 2.83
C VAL A 136 -3.59 16.56 3.60
N ILE A 137 -2.54 16.09 2.94
CA ILE A 137 -1.53 15.21 3.54
C ILE A 137 -0.18 15.91 3.69
N ALA A 138 0.61 15.49 4.67
CA ALA A 138 2.01 15.88 4.84
C ALA A 138 2.93 14.66 4.87
N ASN A 139 4.02 14.74 4.13
CA ASN A 139 5.11 13.77 4.10
C ASN A 139 6.39 14.44 4.61
N VAL A 140 7.06 13.79 5.57
CA VAL A 140 8.42 14.18 5.96
C VAL A 140 9.37 13.82 4.82
N ASP A 141 10.06 14.83 4.30
CA ASP A 141 10.92 14.69 3.13
C ASP A 141 12.40 14.60 3.50
N THR A 142 12.88 15.59 4.25
CA THR A 142 14.23 15.61 4.84
C THR A 142 14.16 16.03 6.30
N LEU A 143 15.02 15.46 7.14
CA LEU A 143 15.10 15.73 8.56
C LEU A 143 16.56 16.00 8.95
N SER A 144 16.78 17.01 9.79
CA SER A 144 18.02 17.19 10.55
C SER A 144 17.70 17.49 12.01
N ASP A 145 18.72 17.68 12.84
CA ASP A 145 18.56 17.99 14.26
C ASP A 145 17.78 19.29 14.51
N SER A 146 17.89 20.27 13.60
CA SER A 146 17.30 21.61 13.78
C SER A 146 16.21 21.96 12.78
N ASN A 147 16.08 21.23 11.67
CA ASN A 147 15.10 21.52 10.63
C ASN A 147 14.36 20.26 10.15
N CYS A 148 13.15 20.46 9.64
CA CYS A 148 12.38 19.42 8.96
C CYS A 148 11.72 20.03 7.72
N ARG A 149 11.95 19.41 6.55
CA ARG A 149 11.24 19.75 5.32
C ARG A 149 10.09 18.78 5.13
N LEU A 150 8.91 19.35 4.90
CA LEU A 150 7.70 18.61 4.59
C LEU A 150 7.27 18.91 3.15
N ILE A 151 6.72 17.89 2.49
CA ILE A 151 5.86 18.08 1.32
C ILE A 151 4.41 17.98 1.79
N VAL A 152 3.63 19.03 1.53
CA VAL A 152 2.20 19.08 1.84
C VAL A 152 1.42 19.10 0.53
N CYS A 153 0.50 18.16 0.36
CA CYS A 153 -0.31 18.04 -0.85
C CYS A 153 -1.78 18.14 -0.53
N GLU A 154 -2.49 18.96 -1.30
CA GLU A 154 -3.94 18.99 -1.37
C GLU A 154 -4.35 17.99 -2.44
N LEU A 155 -5.06 16.94 -2.04
CA LEU A 155 -5.47 15.84 -2.91
C LEU A 155 -6.95 15.97 -3.24
N SER A 156 -7.34 15.57 -4.45
CA SER A 156 -8.76 15.40 -4.79
C SER A 156 -9.41 14.31 -3.93
N THR A 157 -10.75 14.34 -3.81
CA THR A 157 -11.53 13.33 -3.08
C THR A 157 -11.46 11.94 -3.72
N ASP A 158 -11.55 11.89 -5.05
CA ASP A 158 -11.63 10.65 -5.81
C ASP A 158 -10.23 10.15 -6.18
N PRO A 159 -9.89 8.89 -5.83
CA PRO A 159 -8.62 8.31 -6.23
C PRO A 159 -8.64 7.94 -7.71
N PHE A 160 -7.49 8.01 -8.37
CA PHE A 160 -7.31 7.43 -9.71
C PHE A 160 -6.82 5.98 -9.66
N ALA A 161 -6.32 5.51 -8.51
CA ALA A 161 -5.91 4.13 -8.32
C ALA A 161 -6.01 3.66 -6.86
N ILE A 162 -6.19 2.36 -6.67
CA ILE A 162 -6.10 1.70 -5.36
C ILE A 162 -5.14 0.52 -5.43
N PHE A 163 -4.41 0.29 -4.33
CA PHE A 163 -3.52 -0.85 -4.17
C PHE A 163 -3.95 -1.67 -2.96
N GLU A 164 -4.03 -2.99 -3.15
CA GLU A 164 -4.43 -3.96 -2.14
C GLU A 164 -3.37 -5.04 -1.99
N CYS A 165 -2.85 -5.21 -0.78
CA CYS A 165 -1.82 -6.20 -0.50
C CYS A 165 -2.46 -7.53 -0.07
N LYS A 166 -2.19 -8.61 -0.80
CA LYS A 166 -2.68 -9.95 -0.48
C LYS A 166 -1.53 -10.95 -0.37
N ARG A 167 -1.70 -11.87 0.56
CA ARG A 167 -0.87 -13.06 0.75
C ARG A 167 -1.65 -14.25 0.26
N VAL A 168 -1.12 -14.98 -0.71
CA VAL A 168 -1.82 -16.10 -1.35
C VAL A 168 -1.00 -17.38 -1.17
N GLY A 169 -1.61 -18.42 -0.60
CA GLY A 169 -1.00 -19.75 -0.46
C GLY A 169 -1.66 -20.62 0.61
N VAL A 170 -1.21 -21.87 0.72
CA VAL A 170 -1.79 -22.88 1.64
C VAL A 170 -0.96 -22.93 2.91
N GLU A 171 -1.52 -22.52 4.05
CA GLU A 171 -0.83 -22.66 5.33
C GLU A 171 -0.60 -24.15 5.66
N GLU A 172 0.66 -24.55 5.90
CA GLU A 172 1.03 -25.93 6.22
C GLU A 172 0.20 -26.49 7.40
N GLY A 173 -0.50 -27.62 7.21
CA GLY A 173 -1.42 -28.23 8.19
C GLY A 173 -2.90 -27.84 8.04
N MET A 174 -3.23 -26.83 7.23
CA MET A 174 -4.62 -26.52 6.85
C MET A 174 -4.97 -27.24 5.54
N ARG A 175 -5.81 -28.29 5.61
CA ARG A 175 -6.44 -28.88 4.42
C ARG A 175 -7.49 -27.91 3.86
N LYS A 176 -7.08 -26.83 3.19
CA LYS A 176 -7.94 -25.77 2.61
C LYS A 176 -8.95 -25.16 3.59
N GLY A 177 -8.66 -23.96 4.08
CA GLY A 177 -9.66 -23.18 4.82
C GLY A 177 -10.59 -22.40 3.89
N PRO A 178 -11.92 -22.42 4.09
CA PRO A 178 -12.87 -21.48 3.49
C PRO A 178 -12.44 -20.00 3.63
N GLN A 179 -11.68 -19.67 4.68
CA GLN A 179 -11.31 -18.30 5.02
C GLN A 179 -10.33 -17.61 4.06
N THR A 180 -9.43 -18.32 3.37
CA THR A 180 -8.45 -17.69 2.47
C THR A 180 -9.10 -17.26 1.15
N ILE A 181 -9.95 -18.12 0.59
CA ILE A 181 -10.74 -17.76 -0.59
C ILE A 181 -11.78 -16.67 -0.26
N GLU A 182 -12.38 -16.66 0.94
CA GLU A 182 -13.28 -15.56 1.33
C GLU A 182 -12.55 -14.20 1.41
N LYS A 183 -11.32 -14.16 1.93
CA LYS A 183 -10.51 -12.91 1.90
C LYS A 183 -10.17 -12.46 0.48
N ALA A 184 -9.85 -13.41 -0.40
CA ALA A 184 -9.61 -13.10 -1.80
C ALA A 184 -10.88 -12.57 -2.49
N LYS A 185 -12.04 -13.17 -2.21
CA LYS A 185 -13.35 -12.72 -2.69
C LYS A 185 -13.72 -11.32 -2.21
N GLN A 186 -13.39 -10.97 -0.96
CA GLN A 186 -13.61 -9.63 -0.42
C GLN A 186 -12.81 -8.58 -1.20
N GLY A 187 -11.50 -8.78 -1.38
CA GLY A 187 -10.69 -7.87 -2.20
C GLY A 187 -11.17 -7.81 -3.66
N ALA A 188 -11.55 -8.96 -4.20
CA ALA A 188 -12.13 -9.09 -5.54
C ALA A 188 -13.48 -8.39 -5.71
N TYR A 189 -14.28 -8.26 -4.65
CA TYR A 189 -15.52 -7.50 -4.65
C TYR A 189 -15.21 -6.01 -4.74
N VAL A 190 -14.34 -5.50 -3.86
CA VAL A 190 -13.90 -4.09 -3.88
C VAL A 190 -13.37 -3.71 -5.26
N ALA A 191 -12.44 -4.50 -5.81
CA ALA A 191 -11.83 -4.22 -7.10
C ALA A 191 -12.83 -4.13 -8.27
N ARG A 192 -14.00 -4.77 -8.15
CA ARG A 192 -15.03 -4.75 -9.20
C ARG A 192 -16.05 -3.63 -9.01
N SER A 193 -16.24 -3.15 -7.79
CA SER A 193 -17.34 -2.24 -7.46
C SER A 193 -16.93 -0.76 -7.41
N VAL A 194 -15.65 -0.44 -7.24
CA VAL A 194 -15.20 0.95 -7.00
C VAL A 194 -14.99 1.79 -8.26
N SER A 195 -14.73 1.15 -9.41
CA SER A 195 -14.39 1.86 -10.66
C SER A 195 -15.62 2.05 -11.56
N SER A 196 -15.69 3.14 -12.32
CA SER A 196 -16.72 3.33 -13.35
C SER A 196 -16.63 2.30 -14.50
N LEU A 197 -15.46 1.70 -14.73
CA LEU A 197 -15.28 0.62 -15.70
C LEU A 197 -15.66 -0.75 -15.10
N GLN A 198 -16.80 -1.29 -15.51
CA GLN A 198 -17.39 -2.50 -14.97
C GLN A 198 -17.05 -3.76 -15.78
N LYS A 199 -16.93 -4.91 -15.09
CA LYS A 199 -16.62 -6.24 -15.66
C LYS A 199 -17.87 -7.11 -15.80
N VAL A 200 -18.26 -7.45 -17.03
CA VAL A 200 -19.33 -8.41 -17.34
C VAL A 200 -18.75 -9.70 -17.92
N ARG A 201 -19.09 -10.86 -17.34
CA ARG A 201 -18.62 -12.16 -17.83
C ARG A 201 -19.43 -12.61 -19.05
N LEU A 202 -18.74 -12.89 -20.15
CA LEU A 202 -19.33 -13.47 -21.35
C LEU A 202 -19.38 -15.01 -21.28
N ARG A 203 -20.27 -15.63 -22.07
CA ARG A 203 -20.41 -17.10 -22.14
C ARG A 203 -19.13 -17.81 -22.62
N ASN A 204 -18.28 -17.12 -23.37
CA ASN A 204 -16.98 -17.63 -23.83
C ASN A 204 -15.87 -17.55 -22.75
N GLY A 205 -16.19 -17.06 -21.54
CA GLY A 205 -15.27 -16.94 -20.42
C GLY A 205 -14.51 -15.61 -20.34
N GLN A 206 -14.49 -14.81 -21.41
CA GLN A 206 -13.87 -13.48 -21.44
C GLN A 206 -14.69 -12.46 -20.64
N PHE A 207 -14.09 -11.30 -20.38
CA PHE A 207 -14.78 -10.15 -19.80
C PHE A 207 -15.03 -9.08 -20.86
N GLN A 208 -16.24 -8.54 -20.83
CA GLN A 208 -16.59 -7.30 -21.50
C GLN A 208 -16.47 -6.15 -20.50
N GLY A 209 -15.79 -5.08 -20.91
CA GLY A 209 -15.80 -3.80 -20.22
C GLY A 209 -17.09 -3.05 -20.56
N VAL A 210 -17.71 -2.45 -19.55
CA VAL A 210 -18.91 -1.62 -19.70
C VAL A 210 -18.70 -0.34 -18.90
N MET A 211 -18.89 0.81 -19.55
CA MET A 211 -18.77 2.12 -18.92
C MET A 211 -19.89 3.02 -19.44
N GLU A 212 -20.69 3.56 -18.51
CA GLU A 212 -21.75 4.52 -18.82
C GLU A 212 -21.14 5.85 -19.27
N GLN A 213 -21.72 6.44 -20.31
CA GLN A 213 -21.36 7.75 -20.84
C GLN A 213 -22.32 8.82 -20.30
N PRO A 214 -21.97 10.11 -20.33
CA PRO A 214 -22.81 11.18 -19.80
C PRO A 214 -24.20 11.29 -20.46
N ASP A 215 -24.35 10.79 -21.69
CA ASP A 215 -25.63 10.76 -22.41
C ASP A 215 -26.49 9.53 -22.08
N GLY A 216 -26.05 8.68 -21.13
CA GLY A 216 -26.69 7.44 -20.73
C GLY A 216 -26.43 6.26 -21.68
N SER A 217 -25.62 6.44 -22.72
CA SER A 217 -25.15 5.33 -23.56
C SER A 217 -24.04 4.54 -22.85
N PHE A 218 -23.72 3.35 -23.38
CA PHE A 218 -22.65 2.51 -22.83
C PHE A 218 -21.54 2.32 -23.85
N ARG A 219 -20.31 2.64 -23.45
CA ARG A 219 -19.13 2.14 -24.13
C ARG A 219 -18.91 0.69 -23.72
N THR A 220 -18.71 -0.17 -24.71
CA THR A 220 -18.45 -1.59 -24.47
C THR A 220 -17.36 -2.13 -25.40
N GLY A 221 -16.65 -3.15 -24.94
CA GLY A 221 -15.56 -3.80 -25.69
C GLY A 221 -14.94 -4.92 -24.85
N LEU A 222 -13.93 -5.62 -25.38
CA LEU A 222 -13.17 -6.54 -24.54
C LEU A 222 -12.52 -5.76 -23.40
N TYR A 223 -12.59 -6.31 -22.19
CA TYR A 223 -12.23 -5.57 -20.98
C TYR A 223 -10.82 -4.95 -21.05
N ASP A 224 -9.83 -5.75 -21.45
CA ASP A 224 -8.43 -5.32 -21.50
C ASP A 224 -8.18 -4.24 -22.58
N GLU A 225 -8.99 -4.21 -23.64
CA GLU A 225 -8.92 -3.20 -24.68
C GLU A 225 -9.49 -1.87 -24.16
N VAL A 226 -10.72 -1.90 -23.62
CA VAL A 226 -11.36 -0.71 -23.04
C VAL A 226 -10.53 -0.14 -21.89
N LEU A 227 -9.99 -1.00 -21.02
CA LEU A 227 -9.11 -0.57 -19.93
C LEU A 227 -7.90 0.22 -20.44
N ARG A 228 -7.21 -0.29 -21.46
CA ARG A 228 -6.04 0.40 -22.04
C ARG A 228 -6.45 1.72 -22.69
N GLU A 229 -7.54 1.70 -23.47
CA GLU A 229 -8.03 2.90 -24.13
C GLU A 229 -8.39 4.00 -23.13
N VAL A 230 -9.00 3.66 -21.98
CA VAL A 230 -9.32 4.62 -20.91
C VAL A 230 -8.04 5.17 -20.26
N ILE A 231 -7.07 4.31 -19.93
CA ILE A 231 -5.78 4.72 -19.32
C ILE A 231 -5.01 5.65 -20.25
N ASP A 232 -4.99 5.34 -21.54
CA ASP A 232 -4.28 6.11 -22.57
C ASP A 232 -5.09 7.34 -23.04
N SER A 233 -6.33 7.50 -22.57
CA SER A 233 -7.19 8.63 -22.92
C SER A 233 -6.75 9.91 -22.19
N SER A 234 -7.02 11.06 -22.83
CA SER A 234 -7.04 12.37 -22.17
C SER A 234 -8.46 12.84 -21.88
N SER A 235 -9.46 11.93 -21.93
CA SER A 235 -10.86 12.28 -21.81
C SER A 235 -11.23 12.41 -20.33
N ALA A 236 -11.51 13.64 -19.88
CA ALA A 236 -12.00 13.87 -18.52
C ALA A 236 -13.29 13.09 -18.22
N VAL A 237 -14.09 12.82 -19.24
CA VAL A 237 -15.31 12.02 -19.13
C VAL A 237 -15.00 10.55 -18.85
N GLU A 238 -14.03 9.97 -19.57
CA GLU A 238 -13.66 8.54 -19.39
C GLU A 238 -12.90 8.31 -18.08
N LEU A 239 -12.13 9.31 -17.65
CA LEU A 239 -11.40 9.28 -16.39
C LEU A 239 -12.29 9.59 -15.18
N ALA A 240 -13.48 10.15 -15.37
CA ALA A 240 -14.41 10.45 -14.29
C ALA A 240 -14.89 9.15 -13.61
N GLY A 241 -14.61 9.01 -12.32
CA GLY A 241 -14.93 7.82 -11.53
C GLY A 241 -14.14 6.56 -11.92
N PHE A 242 -13.20 6.65 -12.86
CA PHE A 242 -12.33 5.54 -13.20
C PHE A 242 -11.26 5.38 -12.11
N ILE A 243 -11.23 4.19 -11.50
CA ILE A 243 -10.24 3.82 -10.50
C ILE A 243 -9.49 2.60 -11.02
N LEU A 244 -8.18 2.72 -11.22
CA LEU A 244 -7.33 1.57 -11.53
C LEU A 244 -7.13 0.71 -10.27
N THR A 245 -7.51 -0.56 -10.34
CA THR A 245 -7.43 -1.49 -9.21
C THR A 245 -6.22 -2.40 -9.34
N VAL A 246 -5.29 -2.30 -8.40
CA VAL A 246 -4.03 -3.06 -8.41
C VAL A 246 -3.94 -3.98 -7.19
N GLY A 247 -3.77 -5.28 -7.43
CA GLY A 247 -3.50 -6.25 -6.37
C GLY A 247 -2.02 -6.55 -6.28
N VAL A 248 -1.39 -6.35 -5.13
CA VAL A 248 0.00 -6.78 -4.88
C VAL A 248 -0.03 -8.10 -4.14
N VAL A 249 0.50 -9.15 -4.77
CA VAL A 249 0.39 -10.52 -4.30
C VAL A 249 1.78 -11.09 -4.01
N SER A 250 1.95 -11.63 -2.81
CA SER A 250 3.04 -12.57 -2.51
C SER A 250 2.51 -13.99 -2.56
N ASN A 251 3.28 -14.89 -3.18
CA ASN A 251 2.90 -16.29 -3.30
C ASN A 251 3.60 -17.11 -2.21
N HIS A 252 2.85 -17.98 -1.54
CA HIS A 252 3.32 -18.84 -0.48
C HIS A 252 3.16 -20.31 -0.92
N GLY A 253 4.27 -20.93 -1.32
CA GLY A 253 4.40 -22.38 -1.28
C GLY A 253 4.14 -23.16 -2.56
N ASN A 254 3.71 -22.54 -3.67
CA ASN A 254 3.66 -23.22 -4.97
C ASN A 254 3.72 -22.18 -6.09
N TRP A 255 4.77 -22.21 -6.93
CA TRP A 255 4.79 -21.44 -8.17
C TRP A 255 3.64 -21.90 -9.06
N PHE A 256 2.59 -21.10 -9.05
CA PHE A 256 1.53 -21.16 -10.03
C PHE A 256 1.94 -20.18 -11.11
N THR A 257 2.43 -20.72 -12.23
CA THR A 257 2.61 -19.92 -13.45
C THR A 257 1.27 -19.30 -13.85
N SER A 258 1.26 -18.39 -14.83
CA SER A 258 0.02 -17.94 -15.50
C SER A 258 -0.92 -19.11 -15.83
N ASP A 259 -0.36 -20.30 -16.03
CA ASP A 259 -1.00 -21.49 -16.59
C ASP A 259 -1.54 -22.46 -15.53
N ASN A 260 -1.20 -22.30 -14.24
CA ASN A 260 -1.67 -23.19 -13.17
C ASN A 260 -2.10 -22.44 -11.91
N ARG A 261 -3.06 -21.52 -11.99
CA ARG A 261 -3.48 -20.67 -10.85
C ARG A 261 -4.33 -21.45 -9.83
N ASN A 262 -4.00 -21.34 -8.53
CA ASN A 262 -4.92 -21.76 -7.45
C ASN A 262 -6.22 -20.94 -7.45
N LYS A 263 -7.23 -21.39 -6.70
CA LYS A 263 -8.55 -20.77 -6.72
C LYS A 263 -8.51 -19.31 -6.27
N GLU A 264 -7.71 -19.00 -5.25
CA GLU A 264 -7.54 -17.62 -4.75
C GLU A 264 -6.97 -16.71 -5.82
N LEU A 265 -5.88 -17.12 -6.48
CA LEU A 265 -5.24 -16.32 -7.50
C LEU A 265 -6.12 -16.16 -8.75
N ARG A 266 -6.93 -17.17 -9.09
CA ARG A 266 -7.93 -17.05 -10.16
C ARG A 266 -8.98 -15.99 -9.84
N VAL A 267 -9.44 -15.92 -8.58
CA VAL A 267 -10.39 -14.89 -8.14
C VAL A 267 -9.75 -13.51 -8.25
N LEU A 268 -8.55 -13.32 -7.71
CA LEU A 268 -7.87 -12.03 -7.74
C LEU A 268 -7.57 -11.58 -9.18
N ALA A 269 -7.03 -12.46 -10.01
CA ALA A 269 -6.61 -12.12 -11.37
C ALA A 269 -7.78 -11.86 -12.33
N GLN A 270 -8.99 -12.22 -11.95
CA GLN A 270 -10.21 -11.92 -12.70
C GLN A 270 -10.92 -10.66 -12.19
N SER A 271 -10.50 -10.14 -11.05
CA SER A 271 -11.17 -9.02 -10.39
C SER A 271 -10.36 -7.74 -10.42
N TYR A 272 -9.07 -7.79 -10.13
CA TYR A 272 -8.19 -6.62 -10.26
C TYR A 272 -7.88 -6.34 -11.72
N ASP A 273 -7.51 -5.10 -12.01
CA ASP A 273 -7.12 -4.68 -13.36
C ASP A 273 -5.70 -5.15 -13.60
N TRP A 274 -4.81 -4.91 -12.64
CA TRP A 274 -3.45 -5.44 -12.62
C TRP A 274 -3.17 -6.24 -11.34
N LEU A 275 -2.38 -7.30 -11.50
CA LEU A 275 -1.74 -7.99 -10.39
C LEU A 275 -0.23 -7.84 -10.48
N LEU A 276 0.37 -7.35 -9.40
CA LEU A 276 1.80 -7.27 -9.21
C LEU A 276 2.25 -8.43 -8.34
N PHE A 277 3.16 -9.25 -8.84
CA PHE A 277 3.65 -10.42 -8.13
C PHE A 277 5.02 -10.14 -7.51
N LEU A 278 5.09 -10.27 -6.19
CA LEU A 278 6.37 -10.36 -5.50
C LEU A 278 6.87 -11.80 -5.63
N THR A 279 7.97 -11.97 -6.36
CA THR A 279 8.58 -13.29 -6.55
C THR A 279 9.07 -13.85 -5.22
N ASP A 280 8.92 -15.16 -5.02
CA ASP A 280 9.43 -15.85 -3.82
C ASP A 280 10.93 -15.59 -3.66
N ALA A 281 11.70 -15.62 -4.75
CA ALA A 281 13.13 -15.34 -4.72
C ALA A 281 13.44 -13.90 -4.24
N GLY A 282 12.76 -12.89 -4.78
CA GLY A 282 12.96 -11.49 -4.40
C GLY A 282 12.52 -11.22 -2.96
N LEU A 283 11.36 -11.73 -2.56
CA LEU A 283 10.84 -11.59 -1.20
C LEU A 283 11.73 -12.32 -0.18
N SER A 284 12.12 -13.57 -0.46
CA SER A 284 13.03 -14.34 0.38
C SER A 284 14.40 -13.67 0.49
N GLN A 285 14.95 -13.14 -0.60
CA GLN A 285 16.23 -12.42 -0.58
C GLN A 285 16.14 -11.16 0.30
N PHE A 286 15.07 -10.38 0.16
CA PHE A 286 14.88 -9.18 0.98
C PHE A 286 14.77 -9.53 2.45
N ILE A 287 13.97 -10.54 2.80
CA ILE A 287 13.79 -10.97 4.19
C ILE A 287 15.06 -11.58 4.77
N ASP A 288 15.80 -12.37 3.98
CA ASP A 288 17.10 -12.91 4.39
C ASP A 288 18.05 -11.78 4.79
N ARG A 289 18.22 -10.79 3.91
CA ARG A 289 19.07 -9.61 4.14
C ARG A 289 18.56 -8.66 5.23
N LEU A 290 17.29 -8.71 5.58
CA LEU A 290 16.70 -7.88 6.63
C LEU A 290 16.74 -8.57 8.00
N LEU A 291 16.46 -9.87 8.09
CA LEU A 291 16.14 -10.53 9.36
C LEU A 291 17.04 -11.73 9.70
N LEU A 292 17.47 -12.52 8.71
CA LEU A 292 18.13 -13.80 8.95
C LEU A 292 19.66 -13.70 8.83
N ASN A 293 20.12 -13.05 7.77
CA ASN A 293 21.51 -12.74 7.49
C ASN A 293 21.60 -11.23 7.19
N PRO A 294 21.44 -10.38 8.23
CA PRO A 294 21.30 -8.95 8.04
C PRO A 294 22.51 -8.32 7.37
N THR A 295 22.26 -7.51 6.34
CA THR A 295 23.30 -6.69 5.73
C THR A 295 23.44 -5.37 6.49
N PRO A 296 24.66 -4.80 6.64
CA PRO A 296 24.87 -3.58 7.42
C PRO A 296 23.95 -2.41 7.02
N GLU A 297 23.62 -2.29 5.74
CA GLU A 297 22.75 -1.23 5.21
C GLU A 297 21.28 -1.34 5.69
N LEU A 298 20.84 -2.53 6.11
CA LEU A 298 19.47 -2.79 6.57
C LEU A 298 19.37 -2.91 8.09
N GLU A 299 20.46 -2.74 8.84
CA GLU A 299 20.43 -2.86 10.30
C GLU A 299 19.41 -1.91 10.96
N PRO A 300 19.31 -0.62 10.58
CA PRO A 300 18.29 0.27 11.17
C PRO A 300 16.86 -0.21 10.90
N ALA A 301 16.61 -0.76 9.71
CA ALA A 301 15.32 -1.33 9.34
C ALA A 301 15.02 -2.61 10.16
N ARG A 302 16.03 -3.45 10.39
CA ARG A 302 15.92 -4.64 11.24
C ARG A 302 15.61 -4.28 12.68
N GLU A 303 16.32 -3.32 13.26
CA GLU A 303 16.09 -2.86 14.63
C GLU A 303 14.67 -2.32 14.80
N ALA A 304 14.21 -1.48 13.85
CA ALA A 304 12.85 -0.96 13.85
C ALA A 304 11.80 -2.08 13.71
N PHE A 305 12.06 -3.07 12.87
CA PHE A 305 11.22 -4.27 12.73
C PHE A 305 11.14 -5.01 14.06
N LEU A 306 12.26 -5.42 14.66
CA LEU A 306 12.29 -6.19 15.90
C LEU A 306 11.65 -5.43 17.07
N ALA A 307 11.88 -4.11 17.16
CA ALA A 307 11.25 -3.23 18.15
C ALA A 307 9.73 -3.08 17.97
N SER A 308 9.19 -3.45 16.80
CA SER A 308 7.74 -3.41 16.52
C SER A 308 7.01 -4.68 16.94
N TYR A 309 7.71 -5.76 17.31
CA TYR A 309 7.12 -7.03 17.74
C TYR A 309 7.33 -7.48 19.22
N PRO A 310 7.69 -6.65 20.23
CA PRO A 310 7.95 -7.13 21.60
C PRO A 310 6.69 -7.60 22.37
N ARG A 311 6.93 -8.31 23.51
CA ARG A 311 5.90 -8.82 24.46
C ARG A 311 5.17 -7.73 25.26
N SER A 312 5.71 -6.52 25.33
CA SER A 312 5.10 -5.36 25.98
C SER A 312 4.75 -4.30 24.92
N SER A 313 3.73 -3.50 25.18
CA SER A 313 3.15 -2.50 24.26
C SER A 313 4.16 -1.41 23.85
N GLY A 314 5.06 -1.76 22.93
CA GLY A 314 5.94 -0.84 22.23
C GLY A 314 5.17 -0.11 21.13
N THR A 315 5.54 1.15 20.90
CA THR A 315 4.96 1.94 19.82
C THR A 315 5.48 1.40 18.47
N ASN A 316 4.58 0.83 17.67
CA ASN A 316 4.90 0.26 16.36
C ASN A 316 5.63 1.29 15.46
N ARG A 317 6.78 0.90 14.90
CA ARG A 317 7.72 1.76 14.17
C ARG A 317 8.23 1.16 12.85
N PHE A 318 7.60 0.08 12.39
CA PHE A 318 7.91 -0.57 11.12
C PHE A 318 6.62 -1.04 10.44
N THR A 319 5.82 -0.09 9.96
CA THR A 319 4.60 -0.33 9.17
C THR A 319 4.48 0.69 8.05
N LYS A 320 3.57 0.42 7.09
CA LYS A 320 3.24 1.37 6.03
C LYS A 320 2.84 2.75 6.57
N VAL A 321 2.18 2.80 7.74
CA VAL A 321 1.74 4.05 8.38
C VAL A 321 2.86 4.70 9.19
N ARG A 322 3.63 3.93 9.95
CA ARG A 322 4.63 4.44 10.90
C ARG A 322 5.99 3.80 10.67
N MET A 323 7.00 4.63 10.45
CA MET A 323 8.36 4.17 10.16
C MET A 323 9.35 4.95 11.00
N ALA A 324 10.31 4.27 11.62
CA ALA A 324 11.49 4.93 12.20
C ALA A 324 12.27 5.64 11.10
N VAL A 325 12.77 6.86 11.34
CA VAL A 325 13.45 7.66 10.30
C VAL A 325 14.64 6.91 9.71
N ASP A 326 15.51 6.36 10.56
CA ASP A 326 16.70 5.64 10.09
C ASP A 326 16.34 4.37 9.29
N ALA A 327 15.24 3.71 9.66
CA ALA A 327 14.70 2.57 8.90
C ALA A 327 14.16 3.01 7.53
N ASP A 328 13.49 4.15 7.45
CA ASP A 328 13.04 4.72 6.18
C ASP A 328 14.20 5.04 5.26
N GLU A 329 15.25 5.67 5.78
CA GLU A 329 16.45 6.00 5.01
C GLU A 329 17.14 4.74 4.47
N ALA A 330 17.31 3.72 5.32
CA ALA A 330 17.85 2.42 4.94
C ALA A 330 17.03 1.76 3.82
N LEU A 331 15.70 1.71 3.97
CA LEU A 331 14.80 1.11 2.99
C LEU A 331 14.78 1.87 1.66
N ARG A 332 14.76 3.22 1.70
CA ARG A 332 14.87 4.06 0.50
C ARG A 332 16.18 3.80 -0.24
N SER A 333 17.30 3.72 0.48
CA SER A 333 18.60 3.44 -0.13
C SER A 333 18.61 2.10 -0.87
N VAL A 334 18.14 1.03 -0.22
CA VAL A 334 18.16 -0.34 -0.78
C VAL A 334 17.12 -0.53 -1.89
N LEU A 335 15.90 -0.01 -1.73
CA LEU A 335 14.80 -0.24 -2.67
C LEU A 335 14.80 0.75 -3.84
N HIS A 336 15.29 1.99 -3.66
CA HIS A 336 15.39 2.96 -4.76
C HIS A 336 16.70 2.78 -5.55
N GLY A 337 17.78 2.36 -4.90
CA GLY A 337 19.10 2.15 -5.50
C GLY A 337 19.14 1.06 -6.59
N ALA A 338 18.09 0.24 -6.73
CA ALA A 338 17.99 -0.75 -7.80
C ALA A 338 17.80 -0.14 -9.20
N ARG A 339 17.50 1.17 -9.32
CA ARG A 339 17.36 1.86 -10.63
C ARG A 339 18.68 2.30 -11.27
N SER A 340 19.82 2.28 -10.56
CA SER A 340 21.11 2.75 -11.10
C SER A 340 22.00 1.63 -11.67
N ARG A 341 21.46 0.41 -11.85
CA ARG A 341 22.18 -0.73 -12.43
C ARG A 341 21.40 -1.44 -13.56
N GLY A 342 20.66 -0.65 -14.36
CA GLY A 342 19.97 -1.11 -15.57
C GLY A 342 20.58 -0.49 -16.81
#